data_AF-A0A094JKX7-F1
#
_entry.id   AF-A0A094JKX7-F1
#
_cell.length_a   1.000
_cell.length_b   1.000
_cell.length_c   1.000
_cell.angle_alpha   90.00
_cell.angle_beta   90.00
_cell.angle_gamma   90.00
#
_symmetry.space_group_name_H-M   'P 1'
#
loop_
_entity.id
_entity.type
_entity.pdbx_description
1 polymer ?
#
loop_
_entity_poly.entity_id
_entity_poly.type
_entity_poly.pdbx_seq_one_letter_code
_entity_poly.pdbx_strand_id
1 'polypeptide(L)'
;MSKLTQELLSTEMAPWRKKALFALILLLSVLPFVILYNTVKPEADFGWWQLRNFIGLALFQALAQIALGWYLLRNKIPNYVMLAVILMAMSFQICFGISVVLLANA
;
A
#
# COMPACT_ATOMS: atom_id res chain seq x y z
N MET A 1 -16.65 24.57 15.38
CA MET A 1 -15.88 23.51 14.69
C MET A 1 -16.31 22.18 15.29
N SER A 2 -16.64 21.16 14.50
CA SER A 2 -17.12 19.88 15.05
C SER A 2 -15.98 19.11 15.73
N LYS A 3 -16.32 18.26 16.70
CA LYS A 3 -15.35 17.41 17.42
C LYS A 3 -14.51 16.55 16.45
N LEU A 4 -15.15 16.05 15.40
CA LEU A 4 -14.52 15.22 14.37
C LEU A 4 -13.50 16.03 13.53
N THR A 5 -13.82 17.27 13.18
CA THR A 5 -12.87 18.16 12.47
C THR A 5 -11.64 18.49 13.32
N GLN A 6 -11.82 18.69 14.64
CA GLN A 6 -10.69 18.91 15.56
C GLN A 6 -9.79 17.67 15.68
N GLU A 7 -10.38 16.47 15.78
CA GLU A 7 -9.62 15.23 15.82
C GLU A 7 -8.84 14.97 14.53
N LEU A 8 -9.41 15.28 13.36
CA LEU A 8 -8.75 15.14 12.06
C LEU A 8 -7.58 16.10 11.86
N LEU A 9 -7.72 17.34 12.34
CA LEU A 9 -6.69 18.38 12.26
C LEU A 9 -5.62 18.24 13.34
N SER A 10 -5.89 17.47 14.40
CA SER A 10 -4.90 17.23 15.44
C SER A 10 -3.67 16.52 14.88
N THR A 11 -2.49 16.99 15.31
CA THR A 11 -1.17 16.43 14.95
C THR A 11 -0.60 15.54 16.07
N GLU A 12 -1.31 15.49 17.20
CA GLU A 12 -0.94 14.73 18.38
C GLU A 12 -1.53 13.33 18.32
N MET A 13 -0.83 12.46 17.60
CA MET A 13 -1.10 11.02 17.64
C MET A 13 -0.10 10.32 18.55
N ALA A 14 -0.61 9.43 19.41
CA ALA A 14 0.22 8.61 20.29
C ALA A 14 1.31 7.86 19.50
N PRO A 15 2.57 7.81 19.98
CA PRO A 15 3.70 7.24 19.22
C PRO A 15 3.49 5.78 18.81
N TRP A 16 2.78 5.00 19.63
CA TRP A 16 2.48 3.59 19.34
C TRP A 16 1.55 3.43 18.12
N ARG A 17 0.60 4.36 17.91
CA ARG A 17 -0.31 4.32 16.75
C ARG A 17 0.46 4.56 15.46
N LYS A 18 1.41 5.50 15.46
CA LYS A 18 2.28 5.74 14.30
C LYS A 18 3.11 4.50 13.95
N LYS A 19 3.68 3.83 14.96
CA LYS A 19 4.42 2.57 14.77
C LYS A 19 3.52 1.45 14.23
N ALA A 20 2.32 1.30 14.78
CA ALA A 20 1.35 0.32 14.30
C ALA A 20 0.92 0.58 12.85
N LEU A 21 0.67 1.84 12.48
CA LEU A 21 0.36 2.22 11.10
C LEU A 21 1.53 1.96 10.15
N PHE A 22 2.75 2.26 10.57
CA PHE A 22 3.94 1.94 9.78
C PHE A 22 4.09 0.42 9.57
N ALA A 23 3.89 -0.38 10.63
CA ALA A 23 3.90 -1.84 10.52
C ALA A 23 2.79 -2.36 9.59
N LEU A 24 1.60 -1.77 9.64
CA LEU A 24 0.50 -2.08 8.72
C LEU A 24 0.90 -1.77 7.27
N ILE A 25 1.49 -0.60 7.00
CA ILE A 25 1.97 -0.23 5.67
C ILE A 25 3.04 -1.21 5.17
N LEU A 26 3.96 -1.64 6.03
CA LEU A 26 4.95 -2.67 5.69
C LEU A 26 4.27 -3.99 5.29
N LEU A 27 3.29 -4.46 6.07
CA LEU A 27 2.55 -5.67 5.74
C LEU A 27 1.77 -5.51 4.41
N LEU A 28 1.12 -4.37 4.21
CA LEU A 28 0.39 -4.07 2.97
C LEU A 28 1.35 -3.97 1.77
N SER A 29 2.59 -3.54 1.95
CA SER A 29 3.55 -3.45 0.85
C SER A 29 3.98 -4.81 0.28
N VAL A 30 3.77 -5.90 1.04
CA VAL A 30 4.07 -7.28 0.61
C VAL A 30 2.91 -7.91 -0.17
N LEU A 31 1.68 -7.43 0.02
CA LEU A 31 0.47 -7.96 -0.63
C LEU A 31 0.54 -8.07 -2.16
N PRO A 32 1.10 -7.10 -2.91
CA PRO A 32 1.20 -7.20 -4.37
C PRO A 32 1.98 -8.43 -4.82
N PHE A 33 3.03 -8.81 -4.08
CA PHE A 33 3.84 -9.99 -4.37
C PHE A 33 3.08 -11.28 -4.11
N VAL A 34 2.24 -11.31 -3.06
CA VAL A 34 1.38 -12.46 -2.75
C VAL A 34 0.33 -12.65 -3.84
N ILE A 35 -0.29 -11.56 -4.30
CA ILE A 35 -1.26 -11.59 -5.40
C ILE A 35 -0.58 -12.12 -6.66
N LEU A 36 0.56 -11.55 -7.04
CA LEU A 36 1.30 -11.97 -8.23
C LEU A 36 1.71 -13.45 -8.17
N TYR A 37 2.22 -13.92 -7.03
CA TYR A 37 2.61 -15.32 -6.86
C TYR A 37 1.44 -16.29 -7.02
N ASN A 38 0.27 -15.94 -6.47
CA ASN A 38 -0.93 -16.79 -6.58
C ASN A 38 -1.51 -16.78 -7.99
N THR A 39 -1.43 -15.66 -8.72
CA THR A 39 -1.93 -15.56 -10.10
C THR A 39 -1.02 -16.22 -11.12
N VAL A 40 0.30 -16.26 -10.89
CA VAL A 40 1.28 -16.84 -11.83
C VAL A 40 1.45 -18.35 -11.63
N LYS A 41 1.20 -18.86 -10.43
CA LYS A 41 1.26 -20.30 -10.10
C LYS A 41 0.47 -21.25 -11.01
N PRO A 42 -0.74 -20.91 -11.50
CA PRO A 42 -1.57 -21.86 -12.25
C PRO A 42 -1.20 -21.98 -13.74
N GLU A 43 -0.53 -20.99 -14.32
CA GLU A 43 -0.34 -20.89 -15.77
C GLU A 43 1.14 -20.77 -16.14
N ALA A 44 1.69 -21.84 -16.71
CA ALA A 44 3.04 -21.84 -17.28
C ALA A 44 3.17 -20.90 -18.50
N ASP A 45 2.06 -20.40 -19.03
CA ASP A 45 1.98 -19.46 -20.16
C ASP A 45 2.06 -17.99 -19.73
N PHE A 46 2.14 -17.70 -18.43
CA PHE A 46 2.38 -16.33 -17.98
C PHE A 46 3.76 -15.86 -18.47
N GLY A 47 3.76 -14.97 -19.46
CA GLY A 47 4.97 -14.59 -20.17
C GLY A 47 6.00 -13.98 -19.22
N TRP A 48 7.27 -14.43 -19.31
CA TRP A 48 8.40 -13.89 -18.54
C TRP A 48 8.50 -12.35 -18.59
N TRP A 49 8.07 -11.76 -19.71
CA TRP A 49 8.00 -10.31 -19.87
C TRP A 49 6.92 -9.66 -19.00
N GLN A 50 5.71 -10.23 -18.94
CA GLN A 50 4.62 -9.76 -18.07
C GLN A 50 5.01 -9.90 -16.59
N LEU A 51 5.60 -11.03 -16.21
CA LEU A 51 6.08 -11.29 -14.85
C LEU A 51 7.07 -10.22 -14.38
N ARG A 52 8.07 -9.91 -15.21
CA ARG A 52 9.07 -8.87 -14.90
C ARG A 52 8.41 -7.51 -14.66
N ASN A 53 7.45 -7.13 -15.50
CA ASN A 53 6.78 -5.83 -15.37
C ASN A 53 5.92 -5.75 -14.10
N PHE A 54 5.18 -6.82 -13.76
CA PHE A 54 4.41 -6.85 -12.51
C PHE A 54 5.28 -6.86 -11.26
N ILE A 55 6.41 -7.58 -11.28
CA ILE A 55 7.40 -7.50 -10.19
C ILE A 55 7.93 -6.07 -10.06
N GLY A 56 8.26 -5.42 -11.18
CA GLY A 56 8.71 -4.02 -11.19
C GLY A 56 7.69 -3.06 -10.59
N LEU A 57 6.41 -3.20 -10.97
CA LEU A 57 5.31 -2.40 -10.42
C LEU A 57 5.09 -2.67 -8.92
N ALA A 58 5.12 -3.93 -8.51
CA ALA A 58 4.99 -4.32 -7.10
C ALA A 58 6.13 -3.74 -6.25
N LEU A 59 7.38 -3.80 -6.73
CA LEU A 59 8.54 -3.20 -6.07
C LEU A 59 8.41 -1.68 -5.97
N PHE A 60 8.04 -1.00 -7.05
CA PHE A 60 7.88 0.45 -7.05
C PHE A 60 6.79 0.88 -6.06
N GLN A 61 5.65 0.19 -6.07
CA GLN A 61 4.56 0.44 -5.13
C GLN A 61 5.01 0.21 -3.69
N ALA A 62 5.71 -0.89 -3.40
CA ALA A 62 6.20 -1.19 -2.06
C ALA A 62 7.17 -0.11 -1.56
N LEU A 63 8.13 0.30 -2.38
CA LEU A 63 9.07 1.37 -2.05
C LEU A 63 8.36 2.70 -1.78
N ALA A 64 7.40 3.08 -2.61
CA ALA A 64 6.62 4.31 -2.42
C ALA A 64 5.81 4.28 -1.11
N GLN A 65 5.13 3.15 -0.82
CA GLN A 65 4.36 2.96 0.41
C GLN A 65 5.27 3.03 1.64
N ILE A 66 6.43 2.36 1.62
CA ILE A 66 7.40 2.37 2.71
C ILE A 66 7.99 3.76 2.92
N ALA A 67 8.36 4.46 1.85
CA ALA A 67 8.91 5.82 1.95
C ALA A 67 7.89 6.79 2.57
N LEU A 68 6.62 6.71 2.15
CA LEU A 68 5.55 7.51 2.74
C LEU A 68 5.30 7.12 4.21
N GLY A 69 5.23 5.83 4.52
CA GLY A 69 5.08 5.35 5.89
C GLY A 69 6.22 5.82 6.80
N TRP A 70 7.45 5.80 6.31
CA TRP A 70 8.63 6.30 7.04
C TRP A 70 8.57 7.81 7.28
N TYR A 71 8.13 8.56 6.27
CA TYR A 71 7.90 10.00 6.41
C TYR A 71 6.84 10.30 7.48
N LEU A 72 5.74 9.54 7.50
CA LEU A 72 4.69 9.67 8.52
C LEU A 72 5.20 9.37 9.94
N LEU A 73 6.10 8.40 10.07
CA LEU A 73 6.68 7.99 11.34
C LEU A 73 7.58 9.09 11.94
N ARG A 74 8.38 9.77 11.10
CA ARG A 74 9.34 10.80 11.55
C ARG A 74 8.73 12.17 11.78
N ASN A 75 7.68 12.53 11.05
CA ASN A 75 7.14 13.89 11.08
C ASN A 75 5.85 14.02 11.92
N LYS A 76 5.57 15.24 12.37
CA LYS A 76 4.27 15.60 12.97
C LYS A 76 3.33 16.00 11.84
N ILE A 77 2.28 15.22 11.64
CA ILE A 77 1.39 15.36 10.49
C ILE A 77 -0.05 15.21 11.01
N PRO A 78 -1.02 15.96 10.45
CA PRO A 78 -2.41 15.83 10.83
C PRO A 78 -2.96 14.41 10.63
N ASN A 79 -3.92 14.02 11.48
CA ASN A 79 -4.51 12.69 11.44
C ASN A 79 -5.20 12.36 10.12
N TYR A 80 -5.79 13.35 9.44
CA TYR A 80 -6.41 13.12 8.13
C TYR A 80 -5.41 12.64 7.06
N VAL A 81 -4.16 13.08 7.12
CA VAL A 81 -3.12 12.67 6.16
C VAL A 81 -2.75 11.20 6.37
N MET A 82 -2.70 10.76 7.63
CA MET A 82 -2.46 9.34 7.94
C MET A 82 -3.59 8.46 7.41
N LEU A 83 -4.85 8.87 7.60
CA LEU A 83 -6.00 8.18 7.03
C LEU A 83 -5.91 8.14 5.50
N ALA A 84 -5.54 9.26 4.86
CA ALA A 84 -5.39 9.34 3.41
C ALA A 84 -4.33 8.37 2.88
N VAL A 85 -3.19 8.22 3.57
CA VAL A 85 -2.14 7.26 3.18
C VAL A 85 -2.62 5.82 3.29
N ILE A 86 -3.40 5.47 4.32
CA ILE A 86 -3.97 4.12 4.45
C ILE A 86 -4.97 3.84 3.32
N LEU A 87 -5.89 4.78 3.05
CA LEU A 87 -6.85 4.65 1.96
C LEU A 87 -6.15 4.51 0.62
N MET A 88 -5.12 5.34 0.38
CA MET A 88 -4.27 5.24 -0.81
C MET A 88 -3.60 3.86 -0.91
N ALA A 89 -3.00 3.36 0.18
CA ALA A 89 -2.35 2.07 0.21
C ALA A 89 -3.33 0.93 -0.12
N MET A 90 -4.55 0.96 0.42
CA MET A 90 -5.60 -0.01 0.13
C MET A 90 -6.07 0.06 -1.33
N SER A 91 -6.32 1.26 -1.85
CA SER A 91 -6.72 1.46 -3.26
C SER A 91 -5.65 0.93 -4.22
N PHE A 92 -4.36 1.11 -3.90
CA PHE A 92 -3.28 0.53 -4.69
C PHE A 92 -3.32 -1.00 -4.73
N GLN A 93 -3.61 -1.68 -3.61
CA GLN A 93 -3.74 -3.14 -3.61
C GLN A 93 -4.88 -3.61 -4.51
N ILE A 94 -6.02 -2.91 -4.47
CA ILE A 94 -7.19 -3.23 -5.28
C ILE A 94 -6.87 -3.04 -6.77
N CYS A 95 -6.31 -1.89 -7.14
CA CYS A 95 -5.94 -1.61 -8.53
C CYS A 95 -4.92 -2.63 -9.06
N PHE A 96 -3.86 -2.90 -8.29
CA PHE A 96 -2.84 -3.88 -8.67
C PHE A 96 -3.45 -5.27 -8.85
N GLY A 97 -4.29 -5.71 -7.91
CA GLY A 97 -4.94 -7.01 -7.99
C GLY A 97 -5.85 -7.16 -9.21
N ILE A 98 -6.67 -6.14 -9.50
CA ILE A 98 -7.52 -6.11 -10.70
C ILE A 98 -6.64 -6.16 -11.96
N SER A 99 -5.58 -5.35 -12.05
CA SER A 99 -4.69 -5.34 -13.20
C SER A 99 -4.03 -6.69 -13.45
N VAL A 100 -3.53 -7.34 -12.39
CA VAL A 100 -2.88 -8.66 -12.50
C VAL A 100 -3.89 -9.72 -12.96
N VAL A 101 -5.10 -9.76 -12.39
CA VAL A 101 -6.12 -10.74 -12.78
C VAL A 101 -6.59 -10.53 -14.23
N LEU A 102 -6.83 -9.29 -14.63
CA LEU A 102 -7.30 -9.00 -16.00
C LEU A 102 -6.24 -9.32 -17.05
N LEU A 103 -4.97 -9.03 -16.78
CA LEU A 103 -3.88 -9.24 -17.74
C LEU A 103 -3.29 -10.65 -17.70
N ALA A 104 -3.54 -11.42 -16.64
CA ALA A 104 -3.23 -12.85 -16.60
C ALA A 104 -4.20 -13.65 -17.46
N ASN A 105 -5.48 -13.27 -17.48
CA ASN A 105 -6.55 -13.98 -18.19
C ASN A 105 -6.80 -13.47 -19.63
N ALA A 106 -5.92 -12.63 -20.18
CA ALA A 106 -6.05 -12.01 -21.49
C ALA A 106 -5.01 -12.56 -22.48
#